data_AF-A0A7J8VIR9-F1
#
_entry.id   AF-A0A7J8VIR9-F1
#
_cell.length_a   1.000
_cell.length_b   1.000
_cell.length_c   1.000
_cell.angle_alpha   90.00
_cell.angle_beta   90.00
_cell.angle_gamma   90.00
#
_symmetry.space_group_name_H-M   'P 1'
#
loop_
_entity.id
_entity.type
_entity.pdbx_description
1 polymer ?
#
loop_
_entity_poly.entity_id
_entity_poly.type
_entity_poly.pdbx_seq_one_letter_code
_entity_poly.pdbx_strand_id
1 'polypeptide(L)'
;MAGIQVSSSLLLSKSLPSLRCRREIVGARVNAPRVHLGVVSHPKLPSRYLVDEMETRTGYPIARHDTKSSDDPRVIAKLYAIMEAVADRVEMHKNIGEQRDNWNRLLLTSINAMTLSGATMAGLAALAAEGSPLMALKLSSIVLYVAATGLLLVMNKIQPSQLAEEQRNAARLFKQLRVQIETTLALGKLDINDVNEAMEKVLALAKAYPLPLLGSMLEKFPSKVEPARWWPKQRSKQGFVGKIEGNNGWTRKLEEEMRQVVRVLKQKDLAEYIDLGSKALKLNKMLAISGPLLTILGALGSSFVGTTDCSWPVMMGVVAGAVATAVNSLEHGGQVGMVFEMYRGNAGFFKLIEENIMSNINETDVERRENGEILEMKVALQLGRSLSELKQLAAIAECSEEFASKLF
;
A
#
# COMPACT_ATOMS: atom_id res chain seq x y z
N MET A 1 31.63 74.16 3.75
CA MET A 1 31.95 72.78 3.34
C MET A 1 31.38 72.58 1.94
N ALA A 2 32.24 72.18 1.02
CA ALA A 2 32.10 72.33 -0.43
C ALA A 2 31.14 71.32 -1.08
N GLY A 3 30.60 71.70 -2.24
CA GLY A 3 29.89 70.82 -3.17
C GLY A 3 30.81 70.20 -4.24
N ILE A 4 30.15 69.65 -5.27
CA ILE A 4 30.70 68.99 -6.49
C ILE A 4 31.06 67.50 -6.19
N GLN A 5 30.59 66.47 -6.91
CA GLN A 5 30.75 66.26 -8.35
C GLN A 5 29.84 65.13 -8.90
N VAL A 6 29.23 65.40 -10.06
CA VAL A 6 28.78 64.39 -11.03
C VAL A 6 29.97 63.99 -11.89
N SER A 7 30.20 62.69 -12.09
CA SER A 7 31.00 62.16 -13.19
C SER A 7 30.49 60.79 -13.64
N SER A 8 29.95 60.79 -14.86
CA SER A 8 29.74 59.63 -15.72
C SER A 8 31.05 59.24 -16.42
N SER A 9 31.38 57.94 -16.46
CA SER A 9 31.75 57.16 -17.68
C SER A 9 32.67 55.96 -17.41
N LEU A 10 32.26 54.82 -17.98
CA LEU A 10 33.05 53.74 -18.61
C LEU A 10 34.12 52.99 -17.78
N LEU A 11 33.89 51.68 -17.61
CA LEU A 11 34.60 50.65 -18.41
C LEU A 11 33.98 49.27 -18.22
N LEU A 12 33.47 48.72 -19.33
CA LEU A 12 33.16 47.31 -19.53
C LEU A 12 34.43 46.46 -19.38
N SER A 13 34.34 45.33 -18.68
CA SER A 13 34.87 44.04 -19.15
C SER A 13 34.60 42.93 -18.13
N LYS A 14 33.76 41.96 -18.53
CA LYS A 14 33.91 40.51 -18.33
C LYS A 14 32.70 39.78 -18.91
N SER A 15 32.78 39.56 -20.23
CA SER A 15 32.39 38.34 -20.94
C SER A 15 31.20 37.54 -20.40
N LEU A 16 30.01 37.79 -20.96
CA LEU A 16 28.98 36.75 -21.12
C LEU A 16 29.43 35.75 -22.21
N PRO A 17 29.21 34.44 -22.04
CA PRO A 17 29.34 33.51 -23.15
C PRO A 17 28.20 33.73 -24.14
N SER A 18 28.55 34.10 -25.37
CA SER A 18 27.62 34.18 -26.50
C SER A 18 27.09 32.78 -26.82
N LEU A 19 25.84 32.49 -26.48
CA LEU A 19 25.09 31.37 -27.03
C LEU A 19 24.73 31.71 -28.49
N ARG A 20 25.66 31.41 -29.42
CA ARG A 20 25.35 31.34 -30.84
C ARG A 20 24.31 30.25 -31.03
N CYS A 21 23.11 30.65 -31.44
CA CYS A 21 22.12 29.75 -32.03
C CYS A 21 22.70 29.16 -33.32
N ARG A 22 23.36 28.00 -33.22
CA ARG A 22 23.57 27.12 -34.37
C ARG A 22 22.32 26.24 -34.46
N ARG A 23 21.51 26.47 -35.49
CA ARG A 23 20.36 25.64 -35.82
C ARG A 23 20.88 24.33 -36.43
N GLU A 24 21.34 23.42 -35.58
CA GLU A 24 21.60 22.04 -35.98
C GLU A 24 20.29 21.26 -35.91
N ILE A 25 19.66 21.08 -37.07
CA ILE A 25 18.59 20.11 -37.23
C ILE A 25 19.26 18.73 -37.19
N VAL A 26 19.32 18.13 -36.00
CA VAL A 26 19.67 16.72 -35.85
C VAL A 26 18.45 15.92 -36.27
N GLY A 27 18.36 15.59 -37.56
CA GLY A 27 17.43 14.60 -38.07
C GLY A 27 17.89 13.22 -37.60
N ALA A 28 17.17 12.61 -36.65
CA ALA A 28 17.34 11.21 -36.34
C ALA A 28 16.82 10.37 -37.52
N ARG A 29 17.72 9.95 -38.41
CA ARG A 29 17.43 8.89 -39.38
C ARG A 29 17.29 7.58 -38.61
N VAL A 30 16.06 7.07 -38.52
CA VAL A 30 15.83 5.67 -38.18
C VAL A 30 16.20 4.85 -39.41
N ASN A 31 17.45 4.39 -39.48
CA ASN A 31 17.80 3.29 -40.39
C ASN A 31 17.25 2.01 -39.76
N ALA A 32 15.99 1.68 -40.09
CA ALA A 32 15.46 0.36 -39.82
C ALA A 32 16.22 -0.66 -40.69
N PRO A 33 16.81 -1.72 -40.12
CA PRO A 33 17.36 -2.80 -40.93
C PRO A 33 16.20 -3.49 -41.63
N ARG A 34 16.23 -3.56 -42.97
CA ARG A 34 15.36 -4.44 -43.75
C ARG A 34 15.72 -5.88 -43.39
N VAL A 35 14.93 -6.48 -42.51
CA VAL A 35 14.98 -7.94 -42.29
C VAL A 35 14.12 -8.58 -43.37
N HIS A 36 14.76 -9.31 -44.28
CA HIS A 36 14.05 -10.23 -45.17
C HIS A 36 13.39 -11.30 -44.31
N LEU A 37 12.05 -11.40 -44.36
CA LEU A 37 11.31 -12.55 -43.83
C LEU A 37 11.67 -13.79 -44.66
N GLY A 38 12.73 -14.49 -44.25
CA GLY A 38 12.87 -15.91 -44.54
C GLY A 38 11.90 -16.69 -43.67
N VAL A 39 11.26 -17.71 -44.24
CA VAL A 39 10.38 -18.64 -43.52
C VAL A 39 11.19 -19.29 -42.39
N VAL A 40 10.82 -19.00 -41.14
CA VAL A 40 11.46 -19.56 -39.95
C VAL A 40 10.80 -20.90 -39.64
N SER A 41 11.52 -21.98 -39.89
CA SER A 41 11.18 -23.32 -39.41
C SER A 41 11.26 -23.35 -37.88
N HIS A 42 10.20 -23.81 -37.22
CA HIS A 42 10.16 -23.97 -35.77
C HIS A 42 11.21 -24.99 -35.28
N PRO A 43 12.11 -24.64 -34.33
CA PRO A 43 12.92 -25.63 -33.66
C PRO A 43 12.05 -26.38 -32.64
N LYS A 44 12.00 -27.71 -32.74
CA LYS A 44 11.45 -28.58 -31.69
C LYS A 44 12.34 -28.45 -30.44
N LEU A 45 11.79 -27.87 -29.37
CA LEU A 45 12.44 -27.79 -28.07
C LEU A 45 12.45 -29.16 -27.37
N PRO A 46 13.62 -29.69 -26.95
CA PRO A 46 13.69 -30.82 -26.03
C PRO A 46 13.52 -30.29 -24.60
N SER A 47 12.50 -30.77 -23.89
CA SER A 47 12.06 -30.29 -22.57
C SER A 47 13.03 -30.55 -21.40
N ARG A 48 14.29 -30.93 -21.67
CA ARG A 48 15.27 -31.33 -20.64
C ARG A 48 16.28 -30.24 -20.27
N TYR A 49 16.40 -29.16 -21.04
CA TYR A 49 17.46 -28.17 -20.81
C TYR A 49 17.17 -27.19 -19.65
N LEU A 50 15.90 -26.81 -19.46
CA LEU A 50 15.50 -25.86 -18.40
C LEU A 50 15.59 -26.45 -16.98
N VAL A 51 15.50 -27.77 -16.85
CA VAL A 51 15.64 -28.47 -15.55
C VAL A 51 17.10 -28.54 -15.14
N ASP A 52 18.00 -28.75 -16.10
CA ASP A 52 19.45 -28.84 -15.89
C ASP A 52 20.05 -27.47 -15.50
N GLU A 53 19.56 -26.38 -16.11
CA GLU A 53 20.06 -25.03 -15.86
C GLU A 53 19.72 -24.51 -14.44
N MET A 54 18.63 -25.00 -13.83
CA MET A 54 18.27 -24.71 -12.44
C MET A 54 19.12 -25.49 -11.42
N GLU A 55 19.59 -26.71 -11.74
CA GLU A 55 20.44 -27.51 -10.85
C GLU A 55 21.85 -26.90 -10.69
N THR A 56 22.38 -26.25 -11.73
CA THR A 56 23.72 -25.62 -11.68
C THR A 56 23.81 -24.32 -10.86
N ARG A 57 22.69 -23.71 -10.46
CA ARG A 57 22.69 -22.39 -9.78
C ARG A 57 22.55 -22.45 -8.25
N THR A 58 22.13 -23.58 -7.69
CA THR A 58 21.77 -23.68 -6.25
C THR A 58 22.66 -24.60 -5.41
N GLY A 59 23.58 -25.36 -6.00
CA GLY A 59 24.69 -26.00 -5.27
C GLY A 59 24.31 -27.00 -4.16
N TYR A 60 23.07 -27.50 -4.13
CA TYR A 60 22.64 -28.56 -3.23
C TYR A 60 22.13 -29.75 -4.04
N PRO A 61 22.67 -30.97 -3.86
CA PRO A 61 22.15 -32.15 -4.55
C PRO A 61 20.78 -32.48 -3.95
N ILE A 62 19.71 -32.32 -4.75
CA ILE A 62 18.39 -32.84 -4.39
C ILE A 62 18.50 -34.37 -4.45
N ALA A 63 18.54 -34.99 -3.28
CA ALA A 63 18.43 -36.44 -3.16
C ALA A 63 17.09 -36.86 -3.77
N ARG A 64 17.14 -37.56 -4.91
CA ARG A 64 15.96 -38.23 -5.49
C ARG A 64 15.56 -39.35 -4.55
N HIS A 65 14.62 -39.07 -3.66
CA HIS A 65 13.87 -40.13 -3.01
C HIS A 65 12.88 -40.70 -4.03
N ASP A 66 13.15 -41.92 -4.48
CA ASP A 66 12.17 -42.77 -5.15
C ASP A 66 11.07 -43.14 -4.15
N THR A 67 10.11 -42.24 -3.95
CA THR A 67 8.83 -42.55 -3.33
C THR A 67 7.77 -42.62 -4.41
N LYS A 68 7.29 -43.83 -4.69
CA LYS A 68 6.02 -44.06 -5.39
C LYS A 68 4.88 -43.48 -4.53
N SER A 69 4.62 -42.17 -4.58
CA SER A 69 3.30 -41.61 -4.28
C SER A 69 2.56 -41.46 -5.60
N SER A 70 1.33 -41.98 -5.66
CA SER A 70 0.44 -41.85 -6.80
C SER A 70 -0.22 -40.46 -6.80
N ASP A 71 0.57 -39.39 -6.81
CA ASP A 71 0.02 -38.05 -7.01
C ASP A 71 -0.35 -37.91 -8.50
N ASP A 72 -1.60 -37.52 -8.80
CA ASP A 72 -2.01 -37.27 -10.19
C ASP A 72 -1.12 -36.15 -10.77
N PRO A 73 -0.33 -36.41 -11.82
CA PRO A 73 0.56 -35.41 -12.43
C PRO A 73 -0.18 -34.12 -12.81
N ARG A 74 -1.50 -34.20 -13.03
CA ARG A 74 -2.36 -33.05 -13.34
C ARG A 74 -2.61 -32.14 -12.13
N VAL A 75 -2.69 -32.69 -10.91
CA VAL A 75 -2.88 -31.91 -9.66
C VAL A 75 -1.62 -31.10 -9.38
N ILE A 76 -0.45 -31.74 -9.49
CA ILE A 76 0.85 -31.10 -9.37
C ILE A 76 1.00 -29.96 -10.38
N ALA A 77 0.70 -30.23 -11.67
CA ALA A 77 0.79 -29.21 -12.72
C ALA A 77 -0.13 -28.01 -12.46
N LYS A 78 -1.35 -28.24 -11.95
CA LYS A 78 -2.28 -27.15 -11.57
C LYS A 78 -1.74 -26.32 -10.42
N LEU A 79 -1.16 -26.93 -9.39
CA LEU A 79 -0.56 -26.19 -8.26
C LEU A 79 0.64 -25.36 -8.70
N TYR A 80 1.51 -25.89 -9.57
CA TYR A 80 2.60 -25.10 -10.16
C TYR A 80 2.09 -23.92 -10.98
N ALA A 81 1.04 -24.12 -11.79
CA ALA A 81 0.43 -23.03 -12.54
C ALA A 81 -0.16 -21.93 -11.62
N ILE A 82 -0.81 -22.33 -10.51
CA ILE A 82 -1.29 -21.38 -9.50
C ILE A 82 -0.12 -20.65 -8.84
N MET A 83 0.94 -21.38 -8.47
CA MET A 83 2.12 -20.83 -7.81
C MET A 83 2.86 -19.81 -8.70
N GLU A 84 2.99 -20.10 -9.99
CA GLU A 84 3.55 -19.19 -10.99
C GLU A 84 2.70 -17.92 -11.12
N ALA A 85 1.37 -18.08 -11.24
CA ALA A 85 0.46 -16.93 -11.26
C ALA A 85 0.56 -16.10 -9.97
N VAL A 86 0.67 -16.73 -8.79
CA VAL A 86 0.89 -16.04 -7.51
C VAL A 86 2.21 -15.30 -7.49
N ALA A 87 3.29 -15.89 -8.01
CA ALA A 87 4.60 -15.24 -8.10
C ALA A 87 4.53 -13.96 -8.94
N ASP A 88 3.88 -14.02 -10.11
CA ASP A 88 3.63 -12.85 -10.96
C ASP A 88 2.81 -11.77 -10.22
N ARG A 89 1.75 -12.16 -9.49
CA ARG A 89 0.97 -11.22 -8.67
C ARG A 89 1.81 -10.53 -7.59
N VAL A 90 2.76 -11.23 -6.95
CA VAL A 90 3.66 -10.63 -5.96
C VAL A 90 4.50 -9.53 -6.59
N GLU A 91 5.14 -9.79 -7.73
CA GLU A 91 5.97 -8.81 -8.43
C GLU A 91 5.14 -7.62 -8.92
N MET A 92 3.97 -7.89 -9.50
CA MET A 92 3.07 -6.84 -9.96
C MET A 92 2.61 -5.93 -8.81
N HIS A 93 2.16 -6.47 -7.68
CA HIS A 93 1.77 -5.66 -6.52
C HIS A 93 2.95 -4.86 -5.97
N LYS A 94 4.16 -5.43 -5.94
CA LYS A 94 5.37 -4.72 -5.52
C LYS A 94 5.67 -3.53 -6.43
N ASN A 95 5.69 -3.74 -7.75
CA ASN A 95 5.97 -2.70 -8.74
C ASN A 95 4.92 -1.58 -8.69
N ILE A 96 3.64 -1.92 -8.57
CA ILE A 96 2.56 -0.94 -8.46
C ILE A 96 2.65 -0.16 -7.15
N GLY A 97 3.03 -0.81 -6.04
CA GLY A 97 3.29 -0.14 -4.76
C GLY A 97 4.38 0.92 -4.88
N GLU A 98 5.52 0.57 -5.48
CA GLU A 98 6.64 1.51 -5.73
C GLU A 98 6.24 2.67 -6.65
N GLN A 99 5.48 2.40 -7.71
CA GLN A 99 4.94 3.43 -8.60
C GLN A 99 4.06 4.44 -7.83
N ARG A 100 3.20 3.95 -6.93
CA ARG A 100 2.29 4.77 -6.13
C ARG A 100 3.05 5.62 -5.10
N ASP A 101 4.11 5.09 -4.50
CA ASP A 101 4.99 5.89 -3.64
C ASP A 101 5.67 7.03 -4.40
N ASN A 102 6.15 6.74 -5.61
CA ASN A 102 6.76 7.76 -6.46
C ASN A 102 5.76 8.86 -6.83
N TRP A 103 4.52 8.47 -7.17
CA TRP A 103 3.43 9.42 -7.40
C TRP A 103 3.12 10.26 -6.17
N ASN A 104 3.09 9.64 -4.98
CA ASN A 104 2.87 10.37 -3.72
C ASN A 104 3.92 11.46 -3.54
N ARG A 105 5.21 11.11 -3.67
CA ARG A 105 6.34 12.04 -3.52
C ARG A 105 6.28 13.16 -4.56
N LEU A 106 6.07 12.81 -5.84
CA LEU A 106 6.04 13.78 -6.92
C LEU A 106 4.88 14.78 -6.76
N LEU A 107 3.67 14.29 -6.48
CA LEU A 107 2.50 15.14 -6.30
C LEU A 107 2.62 15.98 -5.03
N LEU A 108 3.05 15.40 -3.91
CA LEU A 108 3.28 16.13 -2.66
C LEU A 108 4.24 17.31 -2.87
N THR A 109 5.43 17.05 -3.42
CA THR A 109 6.44 18.09 -3.64
C THR A 109 5.96 19.14 -4.63
N SER A 110 5.32 18.72 -5.73
CA SER A 110 4.82 19.64 -6.75
C SER A 110 3.72 20.55 -6.21
N ILE A 111 2.72 20.00 -5.52
CA ILE A 111 1.62 20.75 -4.91
C ILE A 111 2.16 21.74 -3.89
N ASN A 112 3.03 21.29 -2.97
CA ASN A 112 3.66 22.18 -1.98
C ASN A 112 4.44 23.31 -2.63
N ALA A 113 5.20 23.02 -3.69
CA ALA A 113 5.95 24.04 -4.42
C ALA A 113 5.01 25.05 -5.10
N MET A 114 3.90 24.59 -5.70
CA MET A 114 2.91 25.48 -6.32
C MET A 114 2.19 26.35 -5.28
N THR A 115 1.73 25.78 -4.16
CA THR A 115 1.02 26.52 -3.12
C THR A 115 1.94 27.53 -2.44
N LEU A 116 3.18 27.16 -2.13
CA LEU A 116 4.15 28.06 -1.53
C LEU A 116 4.56 29.17 -2.51
N SER A 117 4.82 28.83 -3.77
CA SER A 117 5.13 29.84 -4.81
C SER A 117 3.95 30.78 -5.03
N GLY A 118 2.71 30.25 -5.02
CA GLY A 118 1.49 31.04 -5.08
C GLY A 118 1.38 32.02 -3.91
N ALA A 119 1.71 31.59 -2.69
CA ALA A 119 1.74 32.42 -1.49
C ALA A 119 2.82 33.51 -1.59
N THR A 120 4.04 33.16 -2.00
CA THR A 120 5.12 34.12 -2.21
C THR A 120 4.76 35.15 -3.27
N MET A 121 4.18 34.74 -4.39
CA MET A 121 3.75 35.66 -5.46
C MET A 121 2.60 36.57 -5.00
N ALA A 122 1.67 36.08 -4.19
CA ALA A 122 0.62 36.92 -3.58
C ALA A 122 1.23 37.96 -2.62
N GLY A 123 2.20 37.57 -1.80
CA GLY A 123 2.91 38.47 -0.91
C GLY A 123 3.74 39.52 -1.66
N LEU A 124 4.46 39.11 -2.71
CA LEU A 124 5.22 40.04 -3.56
C LEU A 124 4.30 40.99 -4.33
N ALA A 125 3.14 40.52 -4.79
CA ALA A 125 2.15 41.38 -5.44
C ALA A 125 1.71 42.52 -4.50
N ALA A 126 1.55 42.26 -3.21
CA ALA A 126 1.17 43.30 -2.25
C ALA A 126 2.25 44.39 -2.04
N LEU A 127 3.51 44.09 -2.36
CA LEU A 127 4.65 45.02 -2.25
C LEU A 127 4.98 45.68 -3.59
N ALA A 128 4.41 45.20 -4.69
CA ALA A 128 4.70 45.69 -6.03
C ALA A 128 4.00 47.04 -6.28
N ALA A 129 4.70 47.95 -6.97
CA ALA A 129 4.08 49.18 -7.45
C ALA A 129 2.97 48.86 -8.47
N GLU A 130 1.96 49.72 -8.52
CA GLU A 130 0.86 49.61 -9.48
C GLU A 130 1.39 49.54 -10.92
N GLY A 131 0.88 48.58 -11.70
CA GLY A 131 1.28 48.38 -13.09
C GLY A 131 1.43 46.91 -13.47
N SER A 132 2.18 46.67 -14.55
CA SER A 132 2.35 45.32 -15.12
C SER A 132 2.96 44.27 -14.18
N PRO A 133 3.92 44.59 -13.27
CA PRO A 133 4.48 43.57 -12.36
C PRO A 133 3.47 43.06 -11.33
N LEU A 134 2.62 43.95 -10.80
CA LEU A 134 1.53 43.62 -9.89
C LEU A 134 0.55 42.62 -10.54
N MET A 135 0.09 42.92 -11.76
CA MET A 135 -0.81 42.03 -12.49
C MET A 135 -0.18 40.67 -12.80
N ALA A 136 1.09 40.64 -13.21
CA ALA A 136 1.79 39.40 -13.51
C ALA A 136 1.91 38.49 -12.27
N LEU A 137 2.31 39.04 -11.12
CA LEU A 137 2.45 38.29 -9.86
C LEU A 137 1.11 37.77 -9.35
N LYS A 138 0.07 38.61 -9.42
CA LYS A 138 -1.31 38.27 -9.06
C LYS A 138 -1.85 37.13 -9.92
N LEU A 139 -1.77 37.25 -11.25
CA LEU A 139 -2.23 36.21 -12.17
C LEU A 139 -1.46 34.90 -11.97
N SER A 140 -0.14 34.98 -11.79
CA SER A 140 0.70 33.80 -11.55
C SER A 140 0.32 33.09 -10.25
N SER A 141 0.08 33.84 -9.18
CA SER A 141 -0.38 33.30 -7.90
C SER A 141 -1.74 32.59 -8.02
N ILE A 142 -2.71 33.20 -8.71
CA ILE A 142 -4.03 32.58 -8.95
C ILE A 142 -3.89 31.29 -9.74
N VAL A 143 -3.12 31.29 -10.83
CA VAL A 143 -2.89 30.11 -11.68
C VAL A 143 -2.28 28.97 -10.87
N LEU A 144 -1.26 29.26 -10.05
CA LEU A 144 -0.61 28.27 -9.19
C LEU A 144 -1.58 27.69 -8.16
N TYR A 145 -2.42 28.52 -7.53
CA TYR A 145 -3.42 28.03 -6.58
C TYR A 145 -4.48 27.17 -7.25
N VAL A 146 -5.02 27.59 -8.39
CA VAL A 146 -6.03 26.81 -9.13
C VAL A 146 -5.43 25.47 -9.61
N ALA A 147 -4.20 25.48 -10.11
CA ALA A 147 -3.49 24.26 -10.49
C ALA A 147 -3.27 23.33 -9.29
N ALA A 148 -2.85 23.88 -8.15
CA ALA A 148 -2.69 23.13 -6.91
C ALA A 148 -4.03 22.54 -6.42
N THR A 149 -5.14 23.30 -6.48
CA THR A 149 -6.48 22.80 -6.16
C THR A 149 -6.85 21.61 -7.04
N GLY A 150 -6.66 21.71 -8.36
CA GLY A 150 -6.97 20.63 -9.29
C GLY A 150 -6.17 19.36 -9.00
N LEU A 151 -4.86 19.51 -8.76
CA LEU A 151 -3.98 18.40 -8.44
C LEU A 151 -4.26 17.81 -7.06
N LEU A 152 -4.63 18.62 -6.06
CA LEU A 152 -5.09 18.14 -4.76
C LEU A 152 -6.37 17.31 -4.89
N LEU A 153 -7.33 17.72 -5.71
CA LEU A 153 -8.54 16.93 -5.94
C LEU A 153 -8.22 15.57 -6.57
N VAL A 154 -7.30 15.53 -7.54
CA VAL A 154 -6.83 14.27 -8.16
C VAL A 154 -6.06 13.42 -7.14
N MET A 155 -5.12 14.00 -6.42
CA MET A 155 -4.31 13.32 -5.39
C MET A 155 -5.19 12.79 -4.25
N ASN A 156 -6.22 13.53 -3.86
CA ASN A 156 -7.19 13.10 -2.84
C ASN A 156 -8.14 12.04 -3.40
N LYS A 157 -8.39 11.97 -4.71
CA LYS A 157 -9.17 10.87 -5.30
C LYS A 157 -8.37 9.58 -5.41
N ILE A 158 -7.08 9.68 -5.75
CA ILE A 158 -6.21 8.51 -5.95
C ILE A 158 -5.59 8.04 -4.63
N GLN A 159 -5.29 8.94 -3.70
CA GLN A 159 -4.51 8.72 -2.47
C GLN A 159 -3.36 7.73 -2.63
N PRO A 160 -2.29 8.14 -3.35
CA PRO A 160 -1.22 7.22 -3.71
C PRO A 160 -0.55 6.54 -2.50
N SER A 161 -0.41 7.23 -1.37
CA SER A 161 0.18 6.66 -0.14
C SER A 161 -0.66 5.52 0.46
N GLN A 162 -1.97 5.71 0.58
CA GLN A 162 -2.91 4.68 1.04
C GLN A 162 -2.87 3.46 0.13
N LEU A 163 -2.95 3.74 -1.17
CA LEU A 163 -2.95 2.73 -2.21
C LEU A 163 -1.64 1.94 -2.27
N ALA A 164 -0.50 2.58 -2.04
CA ALA A 164 0.79 1.90 -1.99
C ALA A 164 0.81 0.86 -0.87
N GLU A 165 0.26 1.22 0.30
CA GLU A 165 0.19 0.31 1.45
C GLU A 165 -0.70 -0.90 1.22
N GLU A 166 -1.86 -0.69 0.59
CA GLU A 166 -2.73 -1.80 0.16
C GLU A 166 -1.97 -2.77 -0.75
N GLN A 167 -1.13 -2.27 -1.67
CA GLN A 167 -0.34 -3.14 -2.54
C GLN A 167 0.80 -3.84 -1.81
N ARG A 168 1.46 -3.20 -0.84
CA ARG A 168 2.47 -3.87 -0.01
C ARG A 168 1.86 -5.02 0.78
N ASN A 169 0.69 -4.81 1.38
CA ASN A 169 -0.01 -5.86 2.10
C ASN A 169 -0.46 -6.99 1.16
N ALA A 170 -0.96 -6.66 -0.03
CA ALA A 170 -1.29 -7.65 -1.06
C ALA A 170 -0.06 -8.48 -1.46
N ALA A 171 1.08 -7.84 -1.77
CA ALA A 171 2.33 -8.52 -2.12
C ALA A 171 2.79 -9.48 -1.00
N ARG A 172 2.67 -9.05 0.27
CA ARG A 172 2.99 -9.88 1.44
C ARG A 172 2.08 -11.09 1.52
N LEU A 173 0.77 -10.91 1.35
CA LEU A 173 -0.22 -11.99 1.43
C LEU A 173 -0.08 -13.00 0.28
N PHE A 174 0.15 -12.53 -0.95
CA PHE A 174 0.45 -13.43 -2.08
C PHE A 174 1.78 -14.17 -1.87
N LYS A 175 2.80 -13.53 -1.29
CA LYS A 175 4.05 -14.21 -0.94
C LYS A 175 3.82 -15.30 0.11
N GLN A 176 2.99 -15.05 1.12
CA GLN A 176 2.61 -16.07 2.10
C GLN A 176 1.86 -17.23 1.45
N LEU A 177 0.93 -16.94 0.53
CA LEU A 177 0.20 -17.97 -0.21
C LEU A 177 1.13 -18.84 -1.08
N ARG A 178 2.11 -18.23 -1.74
CA ARG A 178 3.14 -18.96 -2.50
C ARG A 178 3.90 -19.93 -1.61
N VAL A 179 4.38 -19.47 -0.45
CA VAL A 179 5.11 -20.32 0.51
C VAL A 179 4.22 -21.45 1.05
N GLN A 180 2.92 -21.19 1.25
CA GLN A 180 1.97 -22.25 1.61
C GLN A 180 1.88 -23.31 0.51
N ILE A 181 1.74 -22.92 -0.75
CA ILE A 181 1.69 -23.85 -1.89
C ILE A 181 3.01 -24.63 -2.03
N GLU A 182 4.16 -23.98 -1.89
CA GLU A 182 5.49 -24.64 -1.89
C GLU A 182 5.60 -25.69 -0.78
N THR A 183 5.11 -25.37 0.41
CA THR A 183 5.11 -26.30 1.55
C THR A 183 4.17 -27.49 1.28
N THR A 184 2.97 -27.24 0.75
CA THR A 184 2.02 -28.30 0.38
C THR A 184 2.62 -29.23 -0.69
N LEU A 185 3.29 -28.68 -1.71
CA LEU A 185 4.00 -29.46 -2.73
C LEU A 185 5.13 -30.31 -2.13
N ALA A 186 5.90 -29.77 -1.18
CA ALA A 186 7.00 -30.49 -0.53
C ALA A 186 6.52 -31.64 0.37
N LEU A 187 5.29 -31.59 0.89
CA LEU A 187 4.71 -32.62 1.75
C LEU A 187 4.18 -33.84 0.98
N GLY A 188 4.03 -33.76 -0.35
CA GLY A 188 3.83 -34.93 -1.23
C GLY A 188 2.53 -35.73 -1.05
N LYS A 189 1.50 -35.15 -0.41
CA LYS A 189 0.13 -35.70 -0.39
C LYS A 189 -0.81 -34.68 -1.01
N LEU A 190 -1.02 -34.78 -2.32
CA LEU A 190 -1.73 -33.75 -3.07
C LEU A 190 -3.08 -34.26 -3.55
N ASP A 191 -4.13 -33.48 -3.26
CA ASP A 191 -5.48 -33.74 -3.73
C ASP A 191 -6.05 -32.54 -4.52
N ILE A 192 -7.11 -32.78 -5.28
CA ILE A 192 -7.85 -31.72 -5.99
C ILE A 192 -8.38 -30.65 -5.03
N ASN A 193 -8.61 -31.01 -3.77
CA ASN A 193 -9.00 -30.07 -2.72
C ASN A 193 -7.92 -29.03 -2.43
N ASP A 194 -6.64 -29.38 -2.49
CA ASP A 194 -5.53 -28.44 -2.30
C ASP A 194 -5.46 -27.42 -3.43
N VAL A 195 -5.72 -27.87 -4.67
CA VAL A 195 -5.83 -27.00 -5.85
C VAL A 195 -6.99 -26.02 -5.69
N ASN A 196 -8.15 -26.52 -5.27
CA ASN A 196 -9.34 -25.69 -5.06
C ASN A 196 -9.12 -24.68 -3.93
N GLU A 197 -8.50 -25.09 -2.82
CA GLU A 197 -8.17 -24.20 -1.70
C GLU A 197 -7.18 -23.11 -2.13
N ALA A 198 -6.11 -23.48 -2.83
CA ALA A 198 -5.14 -22.51 -3.36
C ALA A 198 -5.81 -21.52 -4.31
N MET A 199 -6.65 -22.00 -5.24
CA MET A 199 -7.41 -21.17 -6.15
C MET A 199 -8.37 -20.22 -5.41
N GLU A 200 -9.10 -20.70 -4.41
CA GLU A 200 -10.03 -19.87 -3.62
C GLU A 200 -9.29 -18.78 -2.84
N LYS A 201 -8.12 -19.08 -2.27
CA LYS A 201 -7.26 -18.08 -1.61
C LYS A 201 -6.75 -17.04 -2.60
N VAL A 202 -6.33 -17.43 -3.80
CA VAL A 202 -5.93 -16.48 -4.86
C VAL A 202 -7.09 -15.55 -5.21
N LEU A 203 -8.29 -16.11 -5.43
CA LEU A 203 -9.46 -15.32 -5.80
C LEU A 203 -9.93 -14.41 -4.66
N ALA A 204 -9.86 -14.85 -3.40
CA ALA A 204 -10.16 -14.05 -2.23
C ALA A 204 -9.19 -12.86 -2.10
N LEU A 205 -7.88 -13.10 -2.26
CA LEU A 205 -6.86 -12.05 -2.26
C LEU A 205 -7.07 -11.05 -3.41
N ALA A 206 -7.32 -11.55 -4.63
CA ALA A 206 -7.55 -10.70 -5.80
C ALA A 206 -8.82 -9.83 -5.65
N LYS A 207 -9.85 -10.35 -4.98
CA LYS A 207 -11.06 -9.61 -4.66
C LYS A 207 -10.83 -8.57 -3.55
N ALA A 208 -10.02 -8.90 -2.55
CA ALA A 208 -9.73 -8.01 -1.44
C ALA A 208 -8.77 -6.86 -1.82
N TYR A 209 -7.84 -7.12 -2.73
CA TYR A 209 -6.85 -6.16 -3.23
C TYR A 209 -6.92 -6.07 -4.75
N PRO A 210 -7.98 -5.47 -5.30
CA PRO A 210 -8.10 -5.34 -6.73
C PRO A 210 -7.00 -4.42 -7.25
N LEU A 211 -6.66 -4.55 -8.53
CA LEU A 211 -5.61 -3.76 -9.21
C LEU A 211 -6.13 -2.59 -10.07
N PRO A 212 -7.22 -1.86 -9.72
CA PRO A 212 -7.69 -0.83 -10.60
C PRO A 212 -6.77 0.38 -10.54
N LEU A 213 -6.48 0.93 -11.71
CA LEU A 213 -5.78 2.21 -11.88
C LEU A 213 -6.73 3.39 -11.56
N LEU A 214 -8.04 3.24 -11.81
CA LEU A 214 -9.15 4.13 -11.46
C LEU A 214 -10.46 3.38 -11.72
N GLY A 215 -11.16 2.90 -10.69
CA GLY A 215 -12.52 2.33 -10.81
C GLY A 215 -12.67 0.96 -10.15
N SER A 216 -13.53 0.90 -9.12
CA SER A 216 -13.65 -0.16 -8.09
C SER A 216 -12.50 -0.20 -7.07
N MET A 217 -12.00 0.96 -6.66
CA MET A 217 -11.15 1.07 -5.48
C MET A 217 -11.98 0.69 -4.24
N LEU A 218 -11.35 0.11 -3.21
CA LEU A 218 -11.95 0.06 -1.88
C LEU A 218 -12.45 1.45 -1.52
N GLU A 219 -13.59 1.54 -0.85
CA GLU A 219 -14.15 2.85 -0.51
C GLU A 219 -13.13 3.60 0.35
N LYS A 220 -12.52 4.65 -0.23
CA LYS A 220 -11.46 5.45 0.40
C LYS A 220 -11.88 5.98 1.77
N PHE A 221 -13.18 6.23 1.90
CA PHE A 221 -13.79 6.97 2.99
C PHE A 221 -15.02 6.26 3.53
N PRO A 222 -14.88 5.01 4.04
CA PRO A 222 -16.02 4.23 4.42
C PRO A 222 -16.80 4.95 5.53
N SER A 223 -18.11 4.70 5.57
CA SER A 223 -18.98 5.23 6.64
C SER A 223 -18.63 4.64 8.00
N LYS A 224 -18.18 3.38 8.02
CA LYS A 224 -17.72 2.65 9.19
C LYS A 224 -16.40 1.94 8.91
N VAL A 225 -15.45 2.03 9.84
CA VAL A 225 -14.20 1.27 9.75
C VAL A 225 -14.49 -0.19 10.04
N GLU A 226 -14.22 -1.04 9.06
CA GLU A 226 -14.34 -2.48 9.19
C GLU A 226 -12.98 -3.15 9.01
N PRO A 227 -12.72 -4.26 9.73
CA PRO A 227 -11.51 -5.06 9.55
C PRO A 227 -11.32 -5.49 8.09
N ALA A 228 -10.10 -5.39 7.57
CA ALA A 228 -9.80 -5.91 6.24
C ALA A 228 -10.02 -7.43 6.20
N ARG A 229 -10.79 -7.91 5.20
CA ARG A 229 -11.05 -9.34 4.98
C ARG A 229 -10.48 -9.78 3.65
N TRP A 230 -9.53 -10.71 3.70
CA TRP A 230 -8.81 -11.20 2.51
C TRP A 230 -8.76 -12.72 2.42
N TRP A 231 -9.35 -13.42 3.38
CA TRP A 231 -9.48 -14.88 3.37
C TRP A 231 -10.83 -15.29 2.77
N PRO A 232 -10.90 -16.48 2.15
CA PRO A 232 -12.18 -17.02 1.69
C PRO A 232 -13.12 -17.26 2.87
N LYS A 233 -14.44 -17.23 2.61
CA LYS A 233 -15.41 -17.69 3.61
C LYS A 233 -15.07 -19.14 3.95
N GLN A 234 -14.78 -19.38 5.22
CA GLN A 234 -14.37 -20.69 5.70
C GLN A 234 -15.47 -21.71 5.40
N ARG A 235 -15.22 -22.60 4.43
CA ARG A 235 -16.07 -23.77 4.22
C ARG A 235 -15.77 -24.77 5.33
N SER A 236 -16.77 -25.57 5.73
CA SER A 236 -16.49 -26.69 6.64
C SER A 236 -15.42 -27.55 5.95
N LYS A 237 -14.26 -27.72 6.57
CA LYS A 237 -13.19 -28.54 6.00
C LYS A 237 -13.77 -29.93 5.72
N GLN A 238 -13.74 -30.37 4.46
CA GLN A 238 -14.02 -31.78 4.19
C GLN A 238 -12.88 -32.58 4.83
N GLY A 239 -13.25 -33.49 5.75
CA GLY A 239 -12.29 -34.20 6.57
C GLY A 239 -11.24 -34.92 5.72
N PHE A 240 -9.98 -34.73 6.08
CA PHE A 240 -8.91 -35.61 5.60
C PHE A 240 -9.20 -36.98 6.21
N VAL A 241 -9.61 -37.95 5.39
CA VAL A 241 -9.86 -39.34 5.84
C VAL A 241 -8.50 -39.97 6.11
N GLY A 242 -7.99 -39.70 7.30
CA GLY A 242 -6.92 -40.43 7.96
C GLY A 242 -7.34 -40.52 9.40
N LYS A 243 -7.98 -41.63 9.76
CA LYS A 243 -8.44 -41.93 11.12
C LYS A 243 -7.21 -41.92 12.05
N ILE A 244 -6.89 -40.77 12.63
CA ILE A 244 -5.91 -40.68 13.71
C ILE A 244 -6.70 -41.14 14.93
N GLU A 245 -6.59 -42.44 15.25
CA GLU A 245 -7.06 -42.96 16.53
C GLU A 245 -6.24 -42.30 17.64
N GLY A 246 -6.76 -41.20 18.18
CA GLY A 246 -6.12 -40.39 19.21
C GLY A 246 -6.88 -39.09 19.47
N ASN A 247 -6.78 -38.58 20.69
CA ASN A 247 -7.34 -37.27 21.06
C ASN A 247 -6.63 -36.17 20.23
N ASN A 248 -7.37 -35.33 19.49
CA ASN A 248 -6.83 -34.32 18.54
C ASN A 248 -6.15 -33.10 19.23
N GLY A 249 -5.42 -33.32 20.32
CA GLY A 249 -4.77 -32.28 21.13
C GLY A 249 -5.74 -31.35 21.88
N TRP A 250 -7.05 -31.43 21.60
CA TRP A 250 -8.07 -30.61 22.26
C TRP A 250 -8.39 -31.14 23.66
N THR A 251 -8.35 -30.23 24.62
CA THR A 251 -8.84 -30.45 25.98
C THR A 251 -9.84 -29.36 26.33
N ARG A 252 -10.76 -29.62 27.27
CA ARG A 252 -11.68 -28.57 27.76
C ARG A 252 -10.93 -27.34 28.28
N LYS A 253 -9.76 -27.56 28.89
CA LYS A 253 -8.88 -26.49 29.36
C LYS A 253 -8.38 -25.63 28.21
N LEU A 254 -7.84 -26.25 27.16
CA LEU A 254 -7.35 -25.53 25.98
C LEU A 254 -8.48 -24.79 25.25
N GLU A 255 -9.66 -25.38 25.15
CA GLU A 255 -10.82 -24.72 24.56
C GLU A 255 -11.19 -23.44 25.31
N GLU A 256 -11.25 -23.51 26.65
CA GLU A 256 -11.52 -22.33 27.47
C GLU A 256 -10.40 -21.30 27.37
N GLU A 257 -9.13 -21.72 27.41
CA GLU A 257 -7.98 -20.83 27.24
C GLU A 257 -8.06 -20.07 25.90
N MET A 258 -8.36 -20.76 24.79
CA MET A 258 -8.54 -20.14 23.49
C MET A 258 -9.75 -19.20 23.43
N ARG A 259 -10.87 -19.53 24.10
CA ARG A 259 -12.03 -18.61 24.22
C ARG A 259 -11.67 -17.34 24.98
N GLN A 260 -10.84 -17.45 26.03
CA GLN A 260 -10.36 -16.30 26.79
C GLN A 260 -9.42 -15.43 25.96
N VAL A 261 -8.49 -16.02 25.22
CA VAL A 261 -7.63 -15.29 24.26
C VAL A 261 -8.48 -14.51 23.25
N VAL A 262 -9.53 -15.13 22.69
CA VAL A 262 -10.46 -14.46 21.76
C VAL A 262 -11.20 -13.30 22.44
N ARG A 263 -11.57 -13.42 23.71
CA ARG A 263 -12.21 -12.32 24.46
C ARG A 263 -11.27 -11.12 24.57
N VAL A 264 -10.03 -11.33 25.01
CA VAL A 264 -9.03 -10.25 25.12
C VAL A 264 -8.79 -9.61 23.76
N LEU A 265 -8.57 -10.43 22.73
CA LEU A 265 -8.29 -9.98 21.37
C LEU A 265 -9.44 -9.14 20.77
N LYS A 266 -10.70 -9.46 21.09
CA LYS A 266 -11.86 -8.66 20.68
C LYS A 266 -11.96 -7.33 21.42
N GLN A 267 -11.80 -7.38 22.73
CA GLN A 267 -12.09 -6.25 23.61
C GLN A 267 -10.95 -5.22 23.64
N LYS A 268 -9.71 -5.67 23.47
CA LYS A 268 -8.51 -4.83 23.49
C LYS A 268 -8.05 -4.56 22.06
N ASP A 269 -7.40 -5.53 21.43
CA ASP A 269 -6.73 -5.32 20.15
C ASP A 269 -7.70 -4.87 19.04
N LEU A 270 -8.72 -5.69 18.73
CA LEU A 270 -9.64 -5.39 17.62
C LEU A 270 -10.38 -4.07 17.83
N ALA A 271 -10.90 -3.82 19.04
CA ALA A 271 -11.65 -2.61 19.35
C ALA A 271 -10.77 -1.36 19.23
N GLU A 272 -9.53 -1.41 19.74
CA GLU A 272 -8.60 -0.29 19.71
C GLU A 272 -8.13 0.02 18.29
N TYR A 273 -7.77 -0.99 17.50
CA TYR A 273 -7.36 -0.78 16.11
C TYR A 273 -8.50 -0.21 15.25
N ILE A 274 -9.76 -0.60 15.51
CA ILE A 274 -10.92 0.00 14.85
C ILE A 274 -11.12 1.47 15.28
N ASP A 275 -10.94 1.78 16.56
CA ASP A 275 -11.05 3.16 17.07
C ASP A 275 -9.95 4.07 16.52
N LEU A 276 -8.69 3.61 16.55
CA LEU A 276 -7.55 4.30 15.93
C LEU A 276 -7.75 4.50 14.43
N GLY A 277 -8.24 3.47 13.73
CA GLY A 277 -8.64 3.57 12.32
C GLY A 277 -9.72 4.63 12.11
N SER A 278 -10.73 4.71 12.98
CA SER A 278 -11.80 5.73 12.91
C SER A 278 -11.26 7.15 13.10
N LYS A 279 -10.34 7.34 14.04
CA LYS A 279 -9.66 8.64 14.27
C LYS A 279 -8.81 9.04 13.06
N ALA A 280 -7.97 8.12 12.56
CA ALA A 280 -7.15 8.35 11.37
C ALA A 280 -8.00 8.67 10.14
N LEU A 281 -9.13 7.97 9.95
CA LEU A 281 -10.07 8.20 8.87
C LEU A 281 -10.70 9.60 8.94
N LYS A 282 -11.12 10.05 10.13
CA LYS A 282 -11.68 11.39 10.33
C LYS A 282 -10.65 12.48 10.04
N LEU A 283 -9.40 12.28 10.48
CA LEU A 283 -8.30 13.19 10.18
C LEU A 283 -8.03 13.25 8.66
N ASN A 284 -7.92 12.09 8.00
CA ASN A 284 -7.72 12.00 6.55
C ASN A 284 -8.85 12.72 5.77
N LYS A 285 -10.11 12.52 6.17
CA LYS A 285 -11.28 13.22 5.61
C LYS A 285 -11.17 14.74 5.77
N MET A 286 -10.81 15.21 6.97
CA MET A 286 -10.70 16.64 7.27
C MET A 286 -9.60 17.31 6.44
N LEU A 287 -8.42 16.69 6.35
CA LEU A 287 -7.29 17.22 5.58
C LEU A 287 -7.61 17.24 4.07
N ALA A 288 -8.21 16.15 3.55
CA ALA A 288 -8.55 16.01 2.13
C ALA A 288 -9.57 17.06 1.65
N ILE A 289 -10.38 17.60 2.55
CA ILE A 289 -11.31 18.70 2.26
C ILE A 289 -10.62 20.05 2.46
N SER A 290 -9.85 20.19 3.54
CA SER A 290 -9.22 21.46 3.92
C SER A 290 -8.17 21.93 2.91
N GLY A 291 -7.35 21.03 2.35
CA GLY A 291 -6.31 21.39 1.37
C GLY A 291 -6.87 22.14 0.16
N PRO A 292 -7.80 21.54 -0.61
CA PRO A 292 -8.47 22.22 -1.73
C PRO A 292 -9.16 23.52 -1.32
N LEU A 293 -9.88 23.56 -0.20
CA LEU A 293 -10.57 24.78 0.26
C LEU A 293 -9.58 25.93 0.54
N LEU A 294 -8.46 25.64 1.21
CA LEU A 294 -7.44 26.63 1.53
C LEU A 294 -6.73 27.15 0.27
N THR A 295 -6.47 26.30 -0.73
CA THR A 295 -5.90 26.75 -2.01
C THR A 295 -6.87 27.64 -2.80
N ILE A 296 -8.17 27.33 -2.81
CA ILE A 296 -9.21 28.19 -3.39
C ILE A 296 -9.24 29.53 -2.66
N LEU A 297 -9.16 29.52 -1.33
CA LEU A 297 -9.13 30.71 -0.52
C LEU A 297 -7.89 31.57 -0.80
N GLY A 298 -6.74 30.92 -1.01
CA GLY A 298 -5.51 31.57 -1.48
C GLY A 298 -5.69 32.24 -2.84
N ALA A 299 -6.34 31.57 -3.80
CA ALA A 299 -6.65 32.13 -5.11
C ALA A 299 -7.57 33.36 -5.02
N LEU A 300 -8.63 33.28 -4.21
CA LEU A 300 -9.55 34.40 -3.96
C LEU A 300 -8.81 35.56 -3.29
N GLY A 301 -8.05 35.31 -2.23
CA GLY A 301 -7.24 36.32 -1.57
C GLY A 301 -6.29 37.03 -2.55
N SER A 302 -5.59 36.26 -3.37
CA SER A 302 -4.72 36.76 -4.44
C SER A 302 -5.47 37.62 -5.47
N SER A 303 -6.70 37.23 -5.84
CA SER A 303 -7.54 37.97 -6.79
C SER A 303 -7.97 39.37 -6.30
N PHE A 304 -7.95 39.61 -4.99
CA PHE A 304 -8.28 40.90 -4.39
C PHE A 304 -7.04 41.71 -3.95
N VAL A 305 -5.82 41.20 -4.19
CA VAL A 305 -4.59 41.97 -3.96
C VAL A 305 -4.57 43.19 -4.90
N GLY A 306 -4.29 44.36 -4.34
CA GLY A 306 -4.20 45.64 -5.03
C GLY A 306 -5.54 46.25 -5.47
N THR A 307 -6.68 45.65 -5.10
CA THR A 307 -8.02 46.19 -5.44
C THR A 307 -8.76 46.80 -4.26
N THR A 308 -8.28 46.57 -3.04
CA THR A 308 -8.87 47.09 -1.80
C THR A 308 -7.76 47.61 -0.89
N ASP A 309 -8.00 48.70 -0.17
CA ASP A 309 -7.07 49.24 0.83
C ASP A 309 -6.95 48.36 2.10
N CYS A 310 -7.69 47.24 2.16
CA CYS A 310 -7.68 46.32 3.29
C CYS A 310 -6.52 45.31 3.17
N SER A 311 -5.84 45.02 4.28
CA SER A 311 -4.74 44.03 4.36
C SER A 311 -5.21 42.57 4.38
N TRP A 312 -6.50 42.32 4.66
CA TRP A 312 -7.08 40.99 4.79
C TRP A 312 -6.92 40.09 3.55
N PRO A 313 -7.12 40.56 2.30
CA PRO A 313 -6.96 39.72 1.11
C PRO A 313 -5.52 39.25 0.86
N VAL A 314 -4.53 40.10 1.15
CA VAL A 314 -3.11 39.73 1.09
C VAL A 314 -2.82 38.65 2.13
N MET A 315 -3.28 38.85 3.36
CA MET A 315 -3.13 37.87 4.42
C MET A 315 -3.79 36.54 4.06
N MET A 316 -4.98 36.56 3.46
CA MET A 316 -5.67 35.37 2.98
C MET A 316 -4.90 34.68 1.85
N GLY A 317 -4.39 35.44 0.88
CA GLY A 317 -3.58 34.93 -0.21
C GLY A 317 -2.29 34.26 0.28
N VAL A 318 -1.64 34.78 1.31
CA VAL A 318 -0.37 34.23 1.83
C VAL A 318 -0.61 33.12 2.87
N VAL A 319 -1.42 33.39 3.89
CA VAL A 319 -1.65 32.48 5.02
C VAL A 319 -2.40 31.24 4.56
N ALA A 320 -3.44 31.38 3.72
CA ALA A 320 -4.18 30.19 3.26
C ALA A 320 -3.29 29.26 2.43
N GLY A 321 -2.38 29.80 1.60
CA GLY A 321 -1.41 28.99 0.86
C GLY A 321 -0.37 28.30 1.75
N ALA A 322 0.15 29.00 2.76
CA ALA A 322 1.07 28.42 3.73
C ALA A 322 0.39 27.28 4.52
N VAL A 323 -0.84 27.50 5.02
CA VAL A 323 -1.60 26.48 5.74
C VAL A 323 -2.00 25.33 4.81
N ALA A 324 -2.36 25.60 3.55
CA ALA A 324 -2.64 24.54 2.55
C ALA A 324 -1.42 23.63 2.34
N THR A 325 -0.22 24.21 2.30
CA THR A 325 1.05 23.48 2.18
C THR A 325 1.29 22.59 3.41
N ALA A 326 1.03 23.10 4.61
CA ALA A 326 1.15 22.33 5.84
C ALA A 326 0.13 21.17 5.90
N VAL A 327 -1.13 21.44 5.53
CA VAL A 327 -2.20 20.44 5.45
C VAL A 327 -1.85 19.34 4.44
N ASN A 328 -1.40 19.70 3.24
CA ASN A 328 -0.98 18.75 2.21
C ASN A 328 0.22 17.91 2.67
N SER A 329 1.18 18.54 3.35
CA SER A 329 2.33 17.85 3.95
C SER A 329 1.93 16.88 5.06
N LEU A 330 0.98 17.26 5.89
CA LEU A 330 0.46 16.38 6.94
C LEU A 330 -0.31 15.20 6.35
N GLU A 331 -1.24 15.45 5.43
CA GLU A 331 -2.08 14.41 4.81
C GLU A 331 -1.23 13.38 4.05
N HIS A 332 -0.41 13.85 3.11
CA HIS A 332 0.28 12.99 2.14
C HIS A 332 1.73 12.72 2.50
N GLY A 333 2.41 13.67 3.17
CA GLY A 333 3.77 13.49 3.68
C GLY A 333 3.81 12.75 5.02
N GLY A 334 2.85 13.02 5.91
CA GLY A 334 2.60 12.23 7.13
C GLY A 334 1.92 10.89 6.85
N GLN A 335 1.53 10.64 5.59
CA GLN A 335 0.96 9.38 5.11
C GLN A 335 -0.26 8.92 5.94
N VAL A 336 -1.17 9.84 6.29
CA VAL A 336 -2.34 9.55 7.14
C VAL A 336 -3.23 8.45 6.54
N GLY A 337 -3.34 8.40 5.22
CA GLY A 337 -4.04 7.32 4.51
C GLY A 337 -3.38 5.94 4.69
N MET A 338 -2.05 5.87 4.65
CA MET A 338 -1.29 4.63 4.94
C MET A 338 -1.51 4.17 6.39
N VAL A 339 -1.50 5.12 7.35
CA VAL A 339 -1.76 4.82 8.77
C VAL A 339 -3.17 4.27 8.99
N PHE A 340 -4.17 4.84 8.31
CA PHE A 340 -5.53 4.31 8.33
C PHE A 340 -5.58 2.84 7.84
N GLU A 341 -4.92 2.53 6.71
CA GLU A 341 -4.87 1.18 6.16
C GLU A 341 -4.09 0.21 7.03
N MET A 342 -3.03 0.67 7.69
CA MET A 342 -2.30 -0.12 8.68
C MET A 342 -3.23 -0.54 9.83
N TYR A 343 -4.00 0.39 10.41
CA TYR A 343 -4.95 0.07 11.48
C TYR A 343 -6.05 -0.87 10.99
N ARG A 344 -6.59 -0.64 9.79
CA ARG A 344 -7.61 -1.50 9.17
C ARG A 344 -7.09 -2.91 8.88
N GLY A 345 -5.83 -3.01 8.45
CA GLY A 345 -5.12 -4.26 8.18
C GLY A 345 -4.87 -5.05 9.46
N ASN A 346 -4.41 -4.39 10.52
CA ASN A 346 -4.19 -5.02 11.84
C ASN A 346 -5.50 -5.50 12.47
N ALA A 347 -6.57 -4.70 12.40
CA ALA A 347 -7.90 -5.15 12.79
C ALA A 347 -8.34 -6.40 11.99
N GLY A 348 -8.05 -6.43 10.68
CA GLY A 348 -8.27 -7.61 9.83
C GLY A 348 -7.49 -8.83 10.27
N PHE A 349 -6.23 -8.65 10.66
CA PHE A 349 -5.37 -9.73 11.16
C PHE A 349 -5.92 -10.34 12.44
N PHE A 350 -6.32 -9.53 13.42
CA PHE A 350 -6.95 -10.02 14.64
C PHE A 350 -8.30 -10.69 14.35
N LYS A 351 -9.09 -10.12 13.44
CA LYS A 351 -10.35 -10.75 13.01
C LYS A 351 -10.13 -12.13 12.40
N LEU A 352 -9.06 -12.33 11.63
CA LEU A 352 -8.69 -13.63 11.09
C LEU A 352 -8.31 -14.64 12.19
N ILE A 353 -7.53 -14.22 13.19
CA ILE A 353 -7.17 -15.08 14.34
C ILE A 353 -8.44 -15.48 15.11
N GLU A 354 -9.31 -14.50 15.37
CA GLU A 354 -10.60 -14.71 16.03
C GLU A 354 -11.44 -15.76 15.29
N GLU A 355 -11.66 -15.56 13.99
CA GLU A 355 -12.47 -16.47 13.16
C GLU A 355 -11.83 -17.86 13.08
N ASN A 356 -10.49 -17.94 13.01
CA ASN A 356 -9.77 -19.22 13.01
C ASN A 356 -9.92 -19.98 14.35
N ILE A 357 -9.82 -19.30 15.49
CA ILE A 357 -10.03 -19.94 16.79
C ILE A 357 -11.49 -20.38 16.93
N MET A 358 -12.45 -19.48 16.66
CA MET A 358 -13.87 -19.75 16.86
C MET A 358 -14.39 -20.86 15.94
N SER A 359 -13.90 -20.94 14.69
CA SER A 359 -14.27 -22.02 13.77
C SER A 359 -13.80 -23.39 14.27
N ASN A 360 -12.58 -23.50 14.79
CA ASN A 360 -12.08 -24.76 15.35
C ASN A 360 -12.81 -25.16 16.64
N ILE A 361 -13.18 -24.19 17.47
CA ILE A 361 -13.91 -24.43 18.71
C ILE A 361 -15.36 -24.87 18.44
N ASN A 362 -16.02 -24.25 17.46
CA ASN A 362 -17.42 -24.52 17.14
C ASN A 362 -17.62 -25.76 16.25
N GLU A 363 -16.58 -26.28 15.61
CA GLU A 363 -16.65 -27.49 14.79
C GLU A 363 -16.93 -28.72 15.66
N THR A 364 -18.05 -29.41 15.44
CA THR A 364 -18.47 -30.55 16.25
C THR A 364 -17.63 -31.80 15.98
N ASP A 365 -17.10 -31.92 14.77
CA ASP A 365 -16.28 -33.07 14.37
C ASP A 365 -14.82 -32.86 14.76
N VAL A 366 -14.35 -33.63 15.75
CA VAL A 366 -12.98 -33.52 16.27
C VAL A 366 -11.94 -33.79 15.17
N GLU A 367 -12.24 -34.64 14.20
CA GLU A 367 -11.32 -34.95 13.08
C GLU A 367 -11.22 -33.81 12.06
N ARG A 368 -12.17 -32.86 12.06
CA ARG A 368 -12.15 -31.67 11.19
C ARG A 368 -11.46 -30.47 11.82
N ARG A 369 -11.21 -30.51 13.12
CA ARG A 369 -10.47 -29.46 13.83
C ARG A 369 -8.99 -29.53 13.47
N GLU A 370 -8.36 -28.37 13.30
CA GLU A 370 -6.90 -28.27 13.40
C GLU A 370 -6.48 -28.81 14.77
N ASN A 371 -5.35 -29.54 14.82
CA ASN A 371 -4.85 -30.08 16.08
C ASN A 371 -4.67 -28.97 17.11
N GLY A 372 -5.17 -29.20 18.33
CA GLY A 372 -5.23 -28.17 19.38
C GLY A 372 -3.86 -27.58 19.73
N GLU A 373 -2.83 -28.41 19.86
CA GLU A 373 -1.47 -27.97 20.20
C GLU A 373 -0.82 -27.18 19.06
N ILE A 374 -1.06 -27.59 17.81
CA ILE A 374 -0.59 -26.87 16.61
C ILE A 374 -1.28 -25.51 16.50
N LEU A 375 -2.60 -25.46 16.74
CA LEU A 375 -3.35 -24.21 16.72
C LEU A 375 -2.86 -23.27 17.83
N GLU A 376 -2.67 -23.78 19.05
CA GLU A 376 -2.14 -23.00 20.18
C GLU A 376 -0.77 -22.39 19.83
N MET A 377 0.14 -23.19 19.30
CA MET A 377 1.46 -22.73 18.85
C MET A 377 1.37 -21.66 17.77
N LYS A 378 0.50 -21.85 16.78
CA LYS A 378 0.29 -20.90 15.69
C LYS A 378 -0.26 -19.57 16.21
N VAL A 379 -1.26 -19.60 17.10
CA VAL A 379 -1.84 -18.40 17.71
C VAL A 379 -0.80 -17.69 18.58
N ALA A 380 -0.02 -18.42 19.39
CA ALA A 380 1.04 -17.85 20.21
C ALA A 380 2.05 -17.07 19.35
N LEU A 381 2.56 -17.72 18.29
CA LEU A 381 3.50 -17.09 17.36
C LEU A 381 2.88 -15.91 16.60
N GLN A 382 1.62 -16.01 16.19
CA GLN A 382 0.90 -14.92 15.53
C GLN A 382 0.64 -13.72 16.45
N LEU A 383 0.60 -13.93 17.77
CA LEU A 383 0.48 -12.86 18.76
C LEU A 383 1.84 -12.42 19.33
N GLY A 384 2.95 -13.02 18.89
CA GLY A 384 4.29 -12.73 19.38
C GLY A 384 4.51 -13.15 20.83
N ARG A 385 3.77 -14.15 21.32
CA ARG A 385 3.86 -14.68 22.67
C ARG A 385 4.47 -16.08 22.67
N SER A 386 5.09 -16.46 23.77
CA SER A 386 5.37 -17.88 24.05
C SER A 386 4.10 -18.62 24.45
N LEU A 387 4.11 -19.95 24.41
CA LEU A 387 2.97 -20.77 24.85
C LEU A 387 2.58 -20.50 26.31
N SER A 388 3.57 -20.32 27.20
CA SER A 388 3.31 -20.01 28.62
C SER A 388 2.70 -18.63 28.79
N GLU A 389 3.15 -17.63 28.04
CA GLU A 389 2.59 -16.28 28.06
C GLU A 389 1.16 -16.23 27.53
N LEU A 390 0.84 -17.05 26.52
CA LEU A 390 -0.52 -17.16 25.99
C LEU A 390 -1.48 -17.75 27.03
N LYS A 391 -1.03 -18.78 27.77
CA LYS A 391 -1.81 -19.36 28.88
C LYS A 391 -1.99 -18.38 30.04
N GLN A 392 -0.95 -17.62 30.36
CA GLN A 392 -1.05 -16.56 31.37
C GLN A 392 -2.08 -15.52 30.98
N LEU A 393 -2.03 -15.03 29.72
CA LEU A 393 -3.01 -14.09 29.18
C LEU A 393 -4.44 -14.62 29.31
N ALA A 394 -4.66 -15.89 28.97
CA ALA A 394 -5.96 -16.54 29.10
C ALA A 394 -6.43 -16.60 30.56
N ALA A 395 -5.52 -16.83 31.51
CA ALA A 395 -5.84 -16.90 32.94
C ALA A 395 -6.20 -15.54 33.55
N ILE A 396 -5.63 -14.44 33.02
CA ILE A 396 -5.89 -13.07 33.51
C ILE A 396 -6.89 -12.30 32.63
N ALA A 397 -7.53 -12.94 31.66
CA ALA A 397 -8.35 -12.30 30.64
C ALA A 397 -9.45 -11.36 31.19
N GLU A 398 -10.00 -11.64 32.37
CA GLU A 398 -11.04 -10.82 33.00
C GLU A 398 -10.51 -9.55 33.69
N CYS A 399 -9.22 -9.52 34.04
CA CYS A 399 -8.58 -8.45 34.80
C CYS A 399 -7.46 -7.73 34.02
N SER A 400 -7.20 -8.16 32.79
CA SER A 400 -6.06 -7.68 32.02
C SER A 400 -6.35 -6.38 31.28
N GLU A 401 -5.54 -5.36 31.52
CA GLU A 401 -5.42 -4.21 30.62
C GLU A 401 -4.48 -4.48 29.44
N GLU A 402 -3.79 -5.63 29.44
CA GLU A 402 -2.79 -6.01 28.45
C GLU A 402 -3.44 -6.42 27.11
N PHE A 403 -2.83 -6.00 26.01
CA PHE A 403 -3.18 -6.45 24.66
C PHE A 403 -2.90 -7.94 24.47
N ALA A 404 -3.69 -8.62 23.65
CA ALA A 404 -3.41 -10.00 23.29
C ALA A 404 -2.13 -10.10 22.45
N SER A 405 -1.88 -9.14 21.56
CA SER A 405 -0.66 -9.06 20.76
C SER A 405 0.49 -8.39 21.51
N LYS A 406 1.71 -8.91 21.32
CA LYS A 406 2.97 -8.21 21.66
C LYS A 406 3.72 -7.70 20.42
N LEU A 407 3.20 -7.94 19.22
CA LEU A 407 3.88 -7.63 17.96
C LEU A 407 3.75 -6.19 17.50
N PHE A 408 2.71 -5.48 17.95
CA PHE A 408 2.31 -4.17 17.44
C PHE A 408 2.02 -3.19 18.55
#